data_AF-E4XPD9-F1
#
_entry.id   AF-E4XPD9-F1
#
_cell.length_a   1.000
_cell.length_b   1.000
_cell.length_c   1.000
_cell.angle_alpha   90.00
_cell.angle_beta   90.00
_cell.angle_gamma   90.00
#
_symmetry.space_group_name_H-M   'P 1'
#
loop_
_entity.id
_entity.type
_entity.pdbx_description
1 polymer ?
#
loop_
_entity_poly.entity_id
_entity_poly.type
_entity_poly.pdbx_seq_one_letter_code
_entity_poly.pdbx_strand_id
1 'polypeptide(L)'
;MAQNTKSKYTKMSAYLGADFLSADYNMKELDDWINSEEMRSKIGRVIILGGVPMYNLLMTLPFPSRYFMTVIDHDFKADRKIDQLDMSKWKRIETASVTDLPVLVGPQREVDQIRNMLINFSSLVFGSLSTLNTY
;
A
#
# COMPACT_ATOMS: atom_id res chain seq x y z
N MET A 1 -2.13 31.43 26.59
CA MET A 1 -3.18 30.66 25.89
C MET A 1 -2.54 29.37 25.41
N ALA A 2 -2.89 28.23 25.99
CA ALA A 2 -2.35 26.94 25.59
C ALA A 2 -2.98 26.54 24.24
N GLN A 3 -2.15 26.35 23.22
CA GLN A 3 -2.59 25.79 21.94
C GLN A 3 -2.98 24.34 22.17
N ASN A 4 -4.28 24.08 21.99
CA ASN A 4 -4.87 22.75 22.06
C ASN A 4 -4.51 22.00 20.77
N THR A 5 -3.35 21.34 20.74
CA THR A 5 -2.94 20.41 19.68
C THR A 5 -3.81 19.16 19.76
N LYS A 6 -4.99 19.21 19.13
CA LYS A 6 -5.76 18.00 18.84
C LYS A 6 -4.86 17.04 18.06
N SER A 7 -4.56 15.90 18.66
CA SER A 7 -3.87 14.77 18.04
C SER A 7 -4.53 14.44 16.70
N LYS A 8 -3.79 14.64 15.58
CA LYS A 8 -4.18 14.19 14.23
C LYS A 8 -4.18 12.66 14.09
N TYR A 9 -3.82 11.93 15.15
CA TYR A 9 -3.72 10.48 15.14
C TYR A 9 -5.06 9.87 15.59
N THR A 10 -5.73 9.17 14.67
CA THR A 10 -6.80 8.25 15.05
C THR A 10 -6.20 6.85 15.09
N LYS A 11 -5.90 6.37 16.29
CA LYS A 11 -5.45 5.01 16.53
C LYS A 11 -6.66 4.07 16.43
N MET A 12 -6.90 3.48 15.26
CA MET A 12 -7.87 2.40 15.13
C MET A 12 -7.20 1.07 15.49
N SER A 13 -7.52 0.54 16.67
CA SER A 13 -6.88 -0.65 17.25
C SER A 13 -7.37 -1.98 16.65
N ALA A 14 -7.51 -2.08 15.33
CA ALA A 14 -7.87 -3.37 14.70
C ALA A 14 -6.70 -4.37 14.68
N TYR A 15 -5.46 -3.87 14.74
CA TYR A 15 -4.24 -4.65 14.93
C TYR A 15 -3.30 -3.90 15.87
N LEU A 16 -2.84 -4.56 16.94
CA LEU A 16 -1.83 -4.00 17.85
C LEU A 16 -0.56 -3.66 17.05
N GLY A 17 -0.35 -2.37 16.75
CA GLY A 17 0.88 -1.86 16.11
C GLY A 17 0.73 -1.24 14.72
N ALA A 18 -0.50 -1.01 14.22
CA ALA A 18 -0.70 -0.26 12.97
C ALA A 18 -1.20 1.16 13.24
N ASP A 19 -0.40 2.17 12.86
CA ASP A 19 -0.84 3.57 12.82
C ASP A 19 -1.39 3.89 11.43
N PHE A 20 -2.61 4.46 11.38
CA PHE A 20 -3.30 4.82 10.14
C PHE A 20 -2.99 6.26 9.77
N LEU A 21 -2.54 6.48 8.54
CA LEU A 21 -2.31 7.81 7.97
C LEU A 21 -3.48 8.17 7.05
N SER A 22 -4.29 9.15 7.46
CA SER A 22 -5.34 9.72 6.63
C SER A 22 -4.87 11.00 5.95
N ALA A 23 -4.95 11.02 4.61
CA ALA A 23 -5.06 12.09 3.60
C ALA A 23 -4.32 13.45 3.73
N ASP A 24 -3.92 13.93 4.91
CA ASP A 24 -3.49 15.31 5.13
C ASP A 24 -1.97 15.51 5.14
N TYR A 25 -1.20 14.44 4.96
CA TYR A 25 0.26 14.53 4.84
C TYR A 25 0.64 14.61 3.37
N ASN A 26 1.42 15.63 3.00
CA ASN A 26 2.16 15.55 1.76
C ASN A 26 3.30 14.52 1.91
N MET A 27 3.80 13.97 0.80
CA MET A 27 4.81 12.89 0.83
C MET A 27 6.08 13.26 1.58
N LYS A 28 6.44 14.56 1.61
CA LYS A 28 7.60 15.03 2.36
C LYS A 28 7.35 14.97 3.87
N GLU A 29 6.18 15.43 4.34
CA GLU A 29 5.85 15.36 5.76
C GLU A 29 5.74 13.90 6.26
N LEU A 30 5.25 13.01 5.40
CA LEU A 30 5.25 11.58 5.68
C LEU A 30 6.67 11.03 5.81
N ASP A 31 7.55 11.36 4.88
CA ASP A 31 8.96 10.95 4.91
C ASP A 31 9.68 11.52 6.15
N ASP A 32 9.52 12.81 6.42
CA ASP A 32 10.09 13.48 7.60
C ASP A 32 9.58 12.80 8.90
N TRP A 33 8.30 12.45 8.97
CA TRP A 33 7.69 11.81 10.13
C TRP A 33 8.19 10.38 10.35
N ILE A 34 8.23 9.55 9.30
CA ILE A 34 8.76 8.17 9.35
C ILE A 34 10.23 8.18 9.79
N ASN A 35 10.99 9.16 9.33
CA ASN A 35 12.41 9.29 9.64
C ASN A 35 12.70 10.07 10.94
N SER A 36 11.68 10.55 11.64
CA SER A 36 11.85 11.23 12.94
C SER A 36 12.45 10.29 13.99
N GLU A 37 13.24 10.84 14.91
CA GLU A 37 13.90 10.08 15.98
C GLU A 37 12.90 9.25 16.82
N GLU A 38 11.70 9.80 17.04
CA GLU A 38 10.65 9.14 17.79
C GLU A 38 10.05 7.93 17.06
N MET A 39 9.78 8.05 15.75
CA MET A 39 9.03 7.06 15.00
C MET A 39 9.89 6.01 14.32
N ARG A 40 11.14 6.35 13.98
CA ARG A 40 12.05 5.50 13.21
C ARG A 40 12.26 4.12 13.84
N SER A 41 12.23 4.02 15.17
CA SER A 41 12.38 2.75 15.91
C SER A 41 11.06 2.00 16.14
N LYS A 42 9.91 2.66 15.90
CA LYS A 42 8.57 2.13 16.17
C LYS A 42 7.86 1.62 14.91
N ILE A 43 8.19 2.18 13.74
CA ILE A 43 7.55 1.84 12.48
C ILE A 43 8.32 0.70 11.80
N GLY A 44 7.70 -0.47 11.71
CA GLY A 44 8.22 -1.57 10.90
C GLY A 44 7.92 -1.39 9.41
N ARG A 45 6.69 -1.00 9.08
CA ARG A 45 6.23 -0.79 7.70
C ARG A 45 5.16 0.30 7.63
N VAL A 46 5.10 0.98 6.49
CA VAL A 46 3.99 1.87 6.14
C VAL A 46 3.17 1.21 5.04
N ILE A 47 1.87 1.06 5.27
CA ILE A 47 0.93 0.49 4.31
C ILE A 47 0.05 1.62 3.77
N ILE A 48 0.04 1.79 2.45
CA ILE A 48 -0.72 2.83 1.78
C ILE A 48 -1.93 2.19 1.12
N LEU A 49 -3.13 2.54 1.58
CA LEU A 49 -4.41 1.99 1.11
C LEU A 49 -5.12 2.88 0.07
N GLY A 50 -4.42 3.88 -0.48
CA GLY A 50 -4.88 4.70 -1.62
C GLY A 50 -5.25 6.14 -1.27
N GLY A 51 -6.00 6.87 -2.11
CA GLY A 51 -6.63 6.48 -3.39
C GLY A 51 -5.75 6.64 -4.64
N VAL A 52 -6.36 6.54 -5.83
CA VAL A 52 -5.67 6.58 -7.15
C VAL A 52 -4.56 7.65 -7.27
N PRO A 53 -4.77 8.92 -6.89
CA PRO A 53 -3.72 9.93 -6.99
C PRO A 53 -2.46 9.59 -6.17
N MET A 54 -2.65 8.99 -4.99
CA MET A 54 -1.55 8.58 -4.12
C MET A 54 -0.78 7.39 -4.71
N TYR A 55 -1.51 6.40 -5.25
CA TYR A 55 -0.88 5.27 -5.94
C TYR A 55 -0.03 5.74 -7.13
N ASN A 56 -0.60 6.58 -7.98
CA ASN A 56 0.10 7.09 -9.17
C ASN A 56 1.32 7.92 -8.76
N LEU A 57 1.22 8.76 -7.72
CA LEU A 57 2.36 9.51 -7.20
C LEU A 57 3.48 8.56 -6.73
N LEU A 58 3.17 7.58 -5.90
CA LEU A 58 4.16 6.65 -5.35
C LEU A 58 4.85 5.80 -6.42
N MET A 59 4.14 5.43 -7.48
CA MET A 59 4.71 4.70 -8.63
C MET A 59 5.83 5.49 -9.33
N THR A 60 5.83 6.82 -9.20
CA THR A 60 6.82 7.70 -9.84
C THR A 60 8.00 8.06 -8.93
N LEU A 61 7.83 7.99 -7.62
CA LEU A 61 8.84 8.39 -6.64
C LEU A 61 9.86 7.27 -6.38
N PRO A 62 11.13 7.60 -6.10
CA PRO A 62 12.19 6.62 -5.92
C PRO A 62 12.15 5.92 -4.55
N PHE A 63 11.00 5.92 -3.85
CA PHE A 63 10.88 5.30 -2.53
C PHE A 63 11.03 3.77 -2.62
N PRO A 64 11.90 3.17 -1.79
CA PRO A 64 11.91 1.72 -1.60
C PRO A 64 10.52 1.27 -1.16
N SER A 65 9.79 0.59 -2.03
CA SER A 65 8.41 0.17 -1.80
C SER A 65 8.09 -1.13 -2.52
N ARG A 66 7.03 -1.79 -2.03
CA ARG A 66 6.39 -2.92 -2.70
C ARG A 66 4.95 -2.59 -3.01
N TYR A 67 4.52 -2.95 -4.21
CA TYR A 67 3.16 -2.78 -4.69
C TYR A 67 2.45 -4.13 -4.70
N PHE A 68 1.48 -4.29 -3.81
CA PHE A 68 0.64 -5.48 -3.70
C PHE A 68 -0.66 -5.23 -4.48
N MET A 69 -0.86 -5.96 -5.57
CA MET A 69 -1.97 -5.77 -6.48
C MET A 69 -2.86 -7.01 -6.50
N THR A 70 -4.10 -6.86 -6.06
CA THR A 70 -5.15 -7.85 -6.30
C THR A 70 -5.73 -7.63 -7.69
N VAL A 71 -5.52 -8.60 -8.58
CA VAL A 71 -6.08 -8.61 -9.93
C VAL A 71 -7.39 -9.36 -9.89
N ILE A 72 -8.49 -8.66 -10.13
CA ILE A 72 -9.83 -9.24 -10.20
C ILE A 72 -10.12 -9.60 -11.65
N ASP A 73 -10.41 -10.88 -11.92
CA ASP A 73 -10.71 -11.41 -13.26
C ASP A 73 -12.20 -11.20 -13.60
N HIS A 74 -12.59 -9.93 -13.68
CA HIS A 74 -13.93 -9.51 -14.04
C HIS A 74 -13.94 -8.06 -14.54
N ASP A 75 -14.85 -7.76 -15.47
CA ASP A 75 -15.02 -6.40 -16.00
C ASP A 75 -15.90 -5.55 -15.08
N PHE A 76 -15.39 -4.38 -14.68
CA PHE A 76 -16.14 -3.41 -13.90
C PHE A 76 -16.19 -2.05 -14.61
N LYS A 77 -17.30 -1.34 -14.40
CA LYS A 77 -17.36 0.09 -14.68
C LYS A 77 -16.68 0.84 -13.52
N ALA A 78 -15.54 1.46 -13.80
CA ALA A 78 -14.80 2.27 -12.84
C ALA A 78 -14.80 3.75 -13.25
N ASP A 79 -14.91 4.64 -12.26
CA ASP A 79 -14.80 6.10 -12.41
C ASP A 79 -13.34 6.57 -12.36
N ARG A 80 -12.46 5.78 -11.76
CA ARG A 80 -11.02 6.04 -11.64
C ARG A 80 -10.20 4.84 -12.09
N LYS A 81 -9.01 5.11 -12.61
CA LYS A 81 -8.05 4.09 -13.05
C LYS A 81 -6.68 4.42 -12.49
N ILE A 82 -6.00 3.39 -11.99
CA ILE A 82 -4.60 3.47 -11.59
C ILE A 82 -3.75 3.43 -12.85
N ASP A 83 -2.65 4.18 -12.87
CA ASP A 83 -1.72 4.18 -14.01
C ASP A 83 -1.01 2.82 -14.12
N GLN A 84 -0.53 2.50 -15.33
CA GLN A 84 0.29 1.30 -15.52
C GLN A 84 1.64 1.46 -14.82
N LEU A 85 2.08 0.40 -14.14
CA LEU A 85 3.41 0.33 -13.55
C LEU A 85 4.48 0.40 -14.65
N ASP A 86 5.39 1.36 -14.51
CA ASP A 86 6.58 1.45 -15.36
C ASP A 86 7.55 0.32 -15.01
N MET A 87 7.58 -0.71 -15.83
CA MET A 87 8.43 -1.90 -15.62
C MET A 87 9.93 -1.61 -15.74
N SER A 88 10.33 -0.41 -16.20
CA SER A 88 11.73 0.03 -16.09
C SER A 88 12.12 0.44 -14.66
N LYS A 89 11.14 0.67 -13.78
CA LYS A 89 11.31 1.06 -12.37
C LYS A 89 10.83 0.00 -11.39
N TRP A 90 10.03 -0.94 -11.86
CA TRP A 90 9.36 -1.96 -11.04
C TRP A 90 9.66 -3.36 -11.59
N LYS A 91 9.90 -4.31 -10.69
CA LYS A 91 10.09 -5.72 -11.05
C LYS A 91 9.08 -6.59 -10.31
N ARG A 92 8.49 -7.54 -11.02
CA ARG A 92 7.63 -8.55 -10.41
C ARG A 92 8.44 -9.41 -9.44
N ILE A 93 7.92 -9.58 -8.23
CA ILE A 93 8.44 -10.49 -7.22
C ILE A 93 7.57 -11.74 -7.24
N GLU A 94 8.19 -12.92 -7.10
CA GLU A 94 7.43 -14.14 -6.90
C GLU A 94 6.69 -14.08 -5.58
N THR A 95 5.35 -14.15 -5.61
CA THR A 95 4.53 -14.02 -4.40
C THR A 95 4.94 -15.00 -3.30
N ALA A 96 5.40 -16.19 -3.67
CA ALA A 96 5.86 -17.23 -2.74
C ALA A 96 7.12 -16.84 -1.95
N SER A 97 7.92 -15.87 -2.41
CA SER A 97 9.11 -15.40 -1.68
C SER A 97 8.80 -14.28 -0.69
N VAL A 98 7.56 -13.75 -0.68
CA VAL A 98 7.12 -12.73 0.26
C VAL A 98 6.64 -13.39 1.54
N THR A 99 7.50 -13.45 2.55
CA THR A 99 7.23 -14.12 3.82
C THR A 99 6.77 -13.18 4.92
N ASP A 100 6.86 -11.89 4.68
CA ASP A 100 6.81 -10.88 5.72
C ASP A 100 5.45 -10.17 5.81
N LEU A 101 4.56 -10.43 4.85
CA LEU A 101 3.13 -10.16 4.87
C LEU A 101 2.39 -11.39 4.32
N PRO A 102 1.17 -11.71 4.81
CA PRO A 102 0.40 -12.85 4.32
C PRO A 102 -0.15 -12.53 2.93
N VAL A 103 0.57 -12.91 1.88
CA VAL A 103 0.10 -12.76 0.50
C VAL A 103 -0.56 -14.06 0.05
N LEU A 104 -1.74 -13.93 -0.56
CA LEU A 104 -2.43 -15.07 -1.15
C LEU A 104 -1.67 -15.56 -2.38
N VAL A 105 -1.35 -16.86 -2.42
CA VAL A 105 -0.61 -17.48 -3.52
C VAL A 105 -1.60 -18.14 -4.48
N GLY A 106 -1.46 -17.82 -5.77
CA GLY A 106 -2.26 -18.42 -6.84
C GLY A 106 -3.69 -17.86 -6.93
N PRO A 107 -4.50 -18.41 -7.86
CA PRO A 107 -5.89 -17.98 -8.06
C PRO A 107 -6.76 -18.27 -6.84
N GLN A 108 -7.62 -17.31 -6.51
CA GLN A 108 -8.57 -17.34 -5.42
C GLN A 108 -9.98 -17.11 -5.94
N ARG A 109 -10.99 -17.48 -5.14
CA ARG A 109 -12.41 -17.35 -5.47
C ARG A 109 -13.19 -16.82 -4.30
N GLU A 110 -14.05 -15.83 -4.56
CA GLU A 110 -14.96 -15.27 -3.57
C GLU A 110 -16.30 -14.92 -4.21
N VAL A 111 -17.38 -14.97 -3.42
CA VAL A 111 -18.70 -14.52 -3.86
C VAL A 111 -18.85 -13.05 -3.50
N ASP A 112 -18.97 -12.19 -4.51
CA ASP A 112 -19.42 -10.81 -4.32
C ASP A 112 -20.88 -10.85 -3.84
N GLN A 113 -21.09 -10.59 -2.55
CA GLN A 113 -22.40 -10.65 -1.93
C GLN A 113 -23.36 -9.55 -2.44
N ILE A 114 -22.84 -8.44 -2.96
CA ILE A 114 -23.64 -7.33 -3.47
C ILE A 114 -24.22 -7.70 -4.84
N ARG A 115 -23.41 -8.34 -5.69
CA ARG A 115 -23.80 -8.71 -7.07
C ARG A 115 -24.23 -10.17 -7.19
N ASN A 116 -24.12 -10.95 -6.12
CA ASN A 116 -24.33 -12.40 -6.07
C ASN A 116 -23.59 -13.13 -7.20
N MET A 117 -22.29 -12.85 -7.33
CA MET A 117 -21.46 -13.34 -8.43
C MET A 117 -20.16 -13.95 -7.91
N LEU A 118 -19.76 -15.07 -8.49
CA LEU A 118 -18.45 -15.67 -8.21
C LEU A 118 -17.36 -14.89 -8.94
N ILE A 119 -16.39 -14.38 -8.19
CA ILE A 119 -15.25 -13.62 -8.68
C ILE A 119 -13.99 -14.46 -8.51
N ASN A 120 -13.21 -14.60 -9.59
CA ASN A 120 -11.84 -15.09 -9.50
C ASN A 120 -10.89 -13.89 -9.33
N PHE A 121 -9.86 -14.04 -8.51
CA PHE A 121 -8.82 -13.03 -8.36
C PHE A 121 -7.46 -13.66 -8.08
N SER A 122 -6.39 -12.89 -8.24
CA SER A 122 -5.03 -13.31 -7.89
C SER A 122 -4.24 -12.15 -7.30
N SER A 123 -3.17 -12.45 -6.57
CA SER A 123 -2.28 -11.43 -6.01
C SER A 123 -0.94 -11.39 -6.75
N LEU A 124 -0.59 -10.20 -7.21
CA LEU A 124 0.71 -9.88 -7.79
C LEU A 124 1.47 -8.96 -6.85
N VAL A 125 2.79 -9.15 -6.77
CA VAL A 125 3.67 -8.28 -5.99
C VAL A 125 4.76 -7.72 -6.90
N PHE A 126 5.01 -6.42 -6.79
CA PHE A 126 6.10 -5.74 -7.47
C PHE A 126 6.98 -5.03 -6.44
N GLY A 127 8.30 -5.05 -6.63
CA GLY A 127 9.24 -4.22 -5.87
C GLY A 127 9.80 -3.12 -6.75
N SER A 128 9.97 -1.92 -6.18
CA SER A 128 10.72 -0.88 -6.88
C SER A 128 12.20 -1.28 -6.99
N LEU A 129 12.88 -0.87 -8.06
CA LEU A 129 14.30 -1.17 -8.23
C LEU A 129 15.15 -0.57 -7.11
N SER A 130 14.73 0.56 -6.51
CA SER A 130 15.38 1.11 -5.32
C SER A 130 15.27 0.16 -4.12
N THR A 131 14.16 -0.56 -3.94
CA THR A 131 14.05 -1.63 -2.93
C THR A 131 14.99 -2.79 -3.19
N LEU A 132 15.08 -3.22 -4.44
CA LEU A 132 15.85 -4.42 -4.80
C LEU A 132 17.36 -4.20 -4.70
N ASN A 133 17.83 -2.96 -4.80
CA ASN A 133 19.24 -2.61 -4.63
C ASN A 133 19.64 -2.34 -3.16
N THR A 134 18.71 -2.49 -2.21
CA THR A 134 18.98 -2.28 -0.76
C THR A 134 19.30 -3.60 -0.04
N TYR A 135 19.40 -4.73 -0.76
CA TYR A 135 19.80 -6.04 -0.25
C TYR A 135 21.07 -6.53 -0.93
#